data_AF-A0A953XR34-F1
#
_entry.id   AF-A0A953XR34-F1
#
_cell.length_a   1.000
_cell.length_b   1.000
_cell.length_c   1.000
_cell.angle_alpha   90.00
_cell.angle_beta   90.00
_cell.angle_gamma   90.00
#
_symmetry.space_group_name_H-M   'P 1'
#
loop_
_entity.id
_entity.type
_entity.pdbx_description
1 polymer ?
#
loop_
_entity_poly.entity_id
_entity_poly.type
_entity_poly.pdbx_seq_one_letter_code
_entity_poly.pdbx_strand_id
1 'polypeptide(L)'
;MSFDALKGQPEKELTAKLNQLAEENFKARFTTEAMTSQRGAEMLKRRREIARIRTVQVGREALARAQAEEKKLNAAINALGAPHEGDAGRKRARTKLLRRLNEAKRTVRELEELAKGK
;
A
#
# COMPACT_ATOMS: atom_id res chain seq x y z
N MET A 1 9.27 9.12 -14.97
CA MET A 1 8.64 7.79 -15.14
C MET A 1 7.12 7.89 -15.02
N SER A 2 6.40 6.98 -15.69
CA SER A 2 4.97 6.80 -15.48
C SER A 2 4.70 6.20 -14.10
N PHE A 3 3.49 6.40 -13.58
CA PHE A 3 3.08 5.84 -12.30
C PHE A 3 3.03 4.30 -12.36
N ASP A 4 2.57 3.74 -13.46
CA ASP A 4 2.46 2.28 -13.63
C ASP A 4 3.81 1.57 -13.68
N ALA A 5 4.84 2.23 -14.23
CA ALA A 5 6.21 1.71 -14.19
C ALA A 5 6.72 1.58 -12.75
N LEU A 6 6.32 2.47 -11.83
CA LEU A 6 6.70 2.39 -10.41
C LEU A 6 5.98 1.26 -9.68
N LYS A 7 4.73 0.95 -10.06
CA LYS A 7 3.97 -0.16 -9.45
C LYS A 7 4.65 -1.51 -9.65
N GLY A 8 5.34 -1.70 -10.79
CA GLY A 8 6.05 -2.94 -11.12
C GLY A 8 7.44 -3.10 -10.50
N GLN A 9 8.01 -2.05 -9.90
CA GLN A 9 9.38 -2.10 -9.37
C GLN A 9 9.45 -2.80 -8.00
N PRO A 10 10.49 -3.62 -7.74
CA PRO A 10 10.77 -4.14 -6.41
C PRO A 10 10.86 -3.04 -5.34
N GLU A 11 10.43 -3.35 -4.11
CA GLU A 11 10.45 -2.39 -2.98
C GLU A 11 11.85 -1.85 -2.69
N LYS A 12 12.88 -2.69 -2.87
CA LYS A 12 14.28 -2.31 -2.72
C LYS A 12 14.69 -1.22 -3.73
N GLU A 13 14.24 -1.34 -4.98
CA GLU A 13 14.53 -0.36 -6.03
C GLU A 13 13.80 0.96 -5.78
N LEU A 14 12.53 0.90 -5.38
CA LEU A 14 11.76 2.09 -5.01
C LEU A 14 12.41 2.85 -3.84
N THR A 15 12.87 2.11 -2.82
CA THR A 15 13.56 2.70 -1.65
C THR A 15 14.90 3.33 -2.05
N ALA A 16 15.73 2.60 -2.81
CA ALA A 16 17.01 3.13 -3.29
C ALA A 16 16.82 4.42 -4.10
N LYS A 17 15.82 4.43 -4.98
CA LYS A 17 15.49 5.59 -5.80
C LYS A 17 14.94 6.76 -4.99
N LEU A 18 14.13 6.50 -3.97
CA LEU A 18 13.64 7.53 -3.05
C LEU A 18 14.81 8.22 -2.35
N ASN A 19 15.79 7.45 -1.86
CA ASN A 19 16.99 7.98 -1.22
C ASN A 19 17.82 8.83 -2.18
N GLN A 20 18.06 8.34 -3.41
CA GLN A 20 18.76 9.10 -4.45
C GLN A 20 18.07 10.44 -4.74
N LEU A 21 16.75 10.43 -4.98
CA LEU A 21 16.00 11.66 -5.27
C LEU A 21 15.97 12.63 -4.09
N ALA A 22 15.97 12.12 -2.86
CA ALA A 22 16.05 12.94 -1.65
C ALA A 22 17.43 13.60 -1.51
N GLU A 23 18.51 12.86 -1.74
CA GLU A 23 19.87 13.39 -1.74
C GLU A 23 20.09 14.44 -2.83
N GLU A 24 19.63 14.19 -4.05
CA GLU A 24 19.71 15.16 -5.15
C GLU A 24 18.93 16.45 -4.84
N ASN A 25 17.74 16.33 -4.24
CA ASN A 25 16.98 17.49 -3.79
C ASN A 25 17.66 18.24 -2.64
N PHE A 26 18.32 17.53 -1.73
CA PHE A 26 19.09 18.13 -0.65
C PHE A 26 20.27 18.91 -1.23
N LYS A 27 21.09 18.27 -2.07
CA LYS A 27 22.22 18.90 -2.75
C LYS A 27 21.77 20.15 -3.50
N ALA A 28 20.69 20.06 -4.29
CA ALA A 28 20.15 21.20 -5.04
C ALA A 28 19.64 22.36 -4.17
N ARG A 29 19.27 22.12 -2.90
CA ARG A 29 18.86 23.17 -1.96
C ARG A 29 20.04 23.86 -1.28
N PHE A 30 21.13 23.14 -1.08
CA PHE A 30 22.27 23.57 -0.25
C PHE A 30 23.53 23.85 -1.08
N THR A 31 23.38 24.10 -2.39
CA THR A 31 24.48 24.60 -3.24
C THR A 31 24.63 26.11 -3.10
N THR A 32 25.86 26.62 -3.20
CA THR A 32 26.17 28.06 -3.27
C THR A 32 25.80 28.70 -4.61
N GLU A 33 25.47 27.89 -5.61
CA GLU A 33 25.08 28.34 -6.93
C GLU A 33 23.72 29.04 -6.94
N ALA A 34 23.55 30.01 -7.84
CA ALA A 34 22.31 30.76 -7.97
C ALA A 34 21.11 29.87 -8.35
N MET A 35 19.96 30.15 -7.76
CA MET A 35 18.71 29.46 -8.06
C MET A 35 18.15 29.95 -9.40
N THR A 36 18.18 29.07 -10.41
CA THR A 36 17.58 29.34 -11.72
C THR A 36 16.20 28.70 -11.84
N SER A 37 15.36 29.23 -12.73
CA SER A 37 14.04 28.67 -13.05
C SER A 37 14.12 27.19 -13.46
N GLN A 38 15.15 26.83 -14.23
CA GLN A 38 15.41 25.45 -14.65
C GLN A 38 15.67 24.52 -13.46
N ARG A 39 16.49 24.93 -12.49
CA ARG A 39 16.74 24.14 -11.26
C ARG A 39 15.49 23.99 -10.40
N GLY A 40 14.71 25.07 -10.29
CA GLY A 40 13.40 25.03 -9.62
C GLY A 40 12.48 23.98 -10.25
N ALA A 41 12.42 23.92 -11.58
CA ALA A 41 11.64 22.93 -12.32
C ALA A 41 12.13 21.49 -12.09
N GLU A 42 13.46 21.27 -12.08
CA GLU A 42 14.03 19.95 -11.78
C GLU A 42 13.71 19.48 -10.36
N MET A 43 13.84 20.36 -9.37
CA MET A 43 13.48 20.03 -7.99
C MET A 43 12.01 19.68 -7.86
N LEU A 44 11.14 20.42 -8.56
CA LEU A 44 9.71 20.11 -8.59
C LEU A 44 9.45 18.74 -9.22
N LYS A 45 10.15 18.40 -10.31
CA LYS A 45 10.07 17.09 -10.96
C LYS A 45 10.50 15.97 -10.00
N ARG A 46 11.64 16.11 -9.31
CA ARG A 46 12.11 15.14 -8.30
C ARG A 46 11.10 14.97 -7.17
N ARG A 47 10.54 16.07 -6.63
CA ARG A 47 9.50 16.02 -5.57
C ARG A 47 8.24 15.28 -6.01
N ARG A 48 7.76 15.54 -7.23
CA ARG A 48 6.61 14.81 -7.79
C ARG A 48 6.91 13.32 -7.93
N GLU A 49 8.14 12.97 -8.30
CA GLU A 49 8.55 11.57 -8.42
C GLU A 49 8.64 10.88 -7.05
N ILE A 50 9.19 11.55 -6.03
CA ILE A 50 9.15 11.07 -4.64
C ILE A 50 7.72 10.83 -4.17
N ALA A 51 6.80 11.77 -4.42
CA ALA A 51 5.40 11.64 -4.03
C ALA A 51 4.75 10.40 -4.67
N ARG A 52 5.00 10.17 -5.97
CA ARG A 52 4.50 8.98 -6.68
C ARG A 52 5.05 7.68 -6.09
N ILE A 53 6.35 7.61 -5.80
CA ILE A 53 6.96 6.43 -5.17
C ILE A 53 6.30 6.16 -3.82
N ARG A 54 6.15 7.18 -2.97
CA ARG A 54 5.47 7.04 -1.67
C ARG A 54 4.04 6.56 -1.80
N THR A 55 3.27 7.07 -2.77
CA THR A 55 1.91 6.59 -3.03
C THR A 55 1.89 5.09 -3.35
N VAL A 56 2.83 4.59 -4.15
CA VAL A 56 2.94 3.15 -4.45
C VAL A 56 3.26 2.35 -3.18
N GLN A 57 4.21 2.81 -2.37
CA GLN A 57 4.59 2.14 -1.12
C GLN A 57 3.40 2.08 -0.14
N VAL A 58 2.70 3.19 0.07
CA VAL A 58 1.50 3.25 0.93
C VAL A 58 0.39 2.34 0.42
N GLY A 59 0.21 2.25 -0.91
CA GLY A 59 -0.74 1.31 -1.51
C GLY A 59 -0.40 -0.15 -1.22
N ARG A 60 0.88 -0.52 -1.30
CA ARG A 60 1.37 -1.86 -0.95
C ARG A 60 1.17 -2.17 0.53
N GLU A 61 1.46 -1.22 1.42
CA GLU A 61 1.24 -1.37 2.86
C GLU A 61 -0.25 -1.51 3.20
N ALA A 62 -1.13 -0.75 2.53
CA ALA A 62 -2.57 -0.89 2.69
C ALA A 62 -3.05 -2.29 2.27
N LEU A 63 -2.57 -2.80 1.13
CA LEU A 63 -2.88 -4.15 0.67
C LEU A 63 -2.38 -5.21 1.65
N ALA A 64 -1.14 -5.10 2.13
CA ALA A 64 -0.57 -6.04 3.10
C ALA A 64 -1.38 -6.09 4.40
N ARG A 65 -1.84 -4.93 4.90
CA ARG A 65 -2.72 -4.85 6.08
C ARG A 65 -4.07 -5.53 5.84
N ALA A 66 -4.68 -5.30 4.67
CA ALA A 66 -5.95 -5.93 4.31
C ALA A 66 -5.82 -7.46 4.21
N GLN A 67 -4.75 -7.95 3.58
CA GLN A 67 -4.46 -9.39 3.49
C GLN A 67 -4.17 -10.02 4.87
N ALA A 68 -3.49 -9.30 5.77
CA ALA A 68 -3.26 -9.77 7.13
C ALA A 68 -4.56 -9.90 7.93
N GLU A 69 -5.47 -8.93 7.81
CA GLU A 69 -6.79 -8.98 8.45
C GLU A 69 -7.64 -10.12 7.89
N GLU A 70 -7.62 -10.34 6.57
CA GLU A 70 -8.30 -11.48 5.94
C GLU A 70 -7.80 -12.82 6.51
N LYS A 71 -6.47 -13.01 6.61
CA LYS A 71 -5.85 -14.21 7.18
C LYS A 71 -6.25 -14.41 8.64
N LYS A 72 -6.26 -13.34 9.43
CA LYS A 72 -6.66 -13.37 10.85
C LYS A 72 -8.13 -13.77 11.00
N LEU A 73 -9.02 -13.22 10.19
CA LEU A 73 -10.44 -13.56 10.21
C LEU A 73 -10.70 -15.00 9.77
N ASN A 74 -10.00 -15.47 8.74
CA ASN A 74 -10.04 -16.88 8.31
C ASN A 74 -9.59 -17.82 9.44
N ALA A 75 -8.47 -17.52 10.12
CA ALA A 75 -7.99 -18.31 11.24
C ALA A 75 -9.00 -18.35 12.40
N ALA A 76 -9.62 -17.21 12.73
CA ALA A 76 -10.64 -17.13 13.76
C ALA A 76 -11.89 -17.96 13.43
N ILE A 77 -12.34 -17.95 12.16
CA ILE A 77 -13.48 -18.77 11.71
C ILE A 77 -13.14 -20.26 11.78
N ASN A 78 -11.93 -20.64 11.38
CA ASN A 78 -11.47 -22.03 11.45
C ASN A 78 -11.36 -22.53 12.89
N ALA A 79 -10.82 -21.71 13.80
CA ALA A 79 -10.76 -22.02 15.23
C ALA A 79 -12.16 -22.16 15.85
N LEU A 80 -13.12 -21.37 15.37
CA LEU A 80 -14.52 -21.51 15.77
C LEU A 80 -15.19 -22.79 15.26
N GLY A 81 -14.62 -23.54 14.32
CA GLY A 81 -15.16 -24.83 13.86
C GLY A 81 -16.61 -24.77 13.34
N ALA A 82 -17.18 -25.93 12.98
CA ALA A 82 -18.58 -26.04 12.57
C ALA A 82 -19.53 -25.64 13.73
N PRO A 83 -20.58 -24.84 13.47
CA PRO A 83 -21.58 -24.58 14.50
C PRO A 83 -22.32 -25.88 14.84
N HIS A 84 -22.27 -26.29 16.11
CA HIS A 84 -23.11 -27.38 16.62
C HIS A 84 -24.58 -26.92 16.67
N GLU A 85 -25.54 -27.83 16.51
CA GLU A 85 -26.96 -27.48 16.32
C GLU A 85 -27.55 -26.68 17.49
N GLY A 86 -27.06 -26.87 18.72
CA GLY A 86 -27.54 -26.18 19.93
C GLY A 86 -26.85 -24.86 20.30
N ASP A 87 -25.74 -24.47 19.64
CA ASP A 87 -24.95 -23.32 20.07
C ASP A 87 -25.28 -22.04 19.27
N ALA A 88 -26.38 -21.38 19.68
CA ALA A 88 -26.83 -20.13 19.07
C ALA A 88 -25.80 -18.99 19.19
N GLY A 89 -25.00 -18.96 20.27
CA GLY A 89 -23.96 -17.95 20.48
C GLY A 89 -22.83 -18.08 19.47
N ARG A 90 -22.33 -19.31 19.28
CA ARG A 90 -21.29 -19.63 18.30
C ARG A 90 -21.76 -19.43 16.86
N LYS A 91 -23.02 -19.77 16.55
CA LYS A 91 -23.65 -19.45 15.25
C LYS A 91 -23.60 -17.94 14.96
N ARG A 92 -24.06 -17.10 15.90
CA ARG A 92 -24.05 -15.63 15.74
C ARG A 92 -22.63 -15.08 15.58
N ALA A 93 -21.69 -15.53 16.41
CA ALA A 93 -20.29 -15.12 16.34
C ALA A 93 -19.67 -15.47 14.98
N ARG A 94 -19.89 -16.70 14.49
CA ARG A 94 -19.41 -17.15 13.19
C ARG A 94 -20.00 -16.33 12.04
N THR A 95 -21.31 -16.04 12.04
CA THR A 95 -21.94 -15.20 11.02
C THR A 95 -21.35 -13.79 11.00
N LYS A 96 -21.09 -13.19 12.18
CA LYS A 96 -20.45 -11.86 12.27
C LYS A 96 -19.04 -11.85 11.69
N LEU A 97 -18.24 -12.89 11.99
CA LEU A 97 -16.90 -13.03 11.44
C LEU A 97 -16.91 -13.28 9.93
N LEU A 98 -17.84 -14.10 9.42
CA LEU A 98 -18.00 -14.34 7.99
C LEU A 98 -18.34 -13.05 7.24
N ARG A 99 -19.20 -12.20 7.81
CA ARG A 99 -19.50 -10.88 7.22
C ARG A 99 -18.24 -10.02 7.13
N ARG A 100 -17.49 -9.90 8.22
CA ARG A 100 -16.22 -9.15 8.24
C ARG A 100 -15.19 -9.72 7.27
N LEU A 101 -15.11 -11.05 7.15
CA LEU A 101 -14.22 -11.70 6.21
C LEU A 101 -14.59 -11.34 4.77
N ASN A 102 -15.88 -11.35 4.44
CA ASN A 102 -16.35 -10.98 3.11
C ASN A 102 -16.06 -9.50 2.80
N GLU A 103 -16.19 -8.60 3.78
CA GLU A 103 -15.80 -7.20 3.66
C GLU A 103 -14.29 -7.08 3.42
N ALA A 104 -13.45 -7.76 4.21
CA ALA A 104 -11.99 -7.77 4.03
C ALA A 104 -11.58 -8.32 2.65
N LYS A 105 -12.22 -9.40 2.17
CA LYS A 105 -12.00 -9.96 0.83
C LYS A 105 -12.33 -8.98 -0.29
N ARG A 106 -13.38 -8.17 -0.13
CA ARG A 106 -13.71 -7.11 -1.10
C ARG A 106 -12.63 -6.04 -1.11
N THR A 107 -12.21 -5.57 0.06
CA THR A 107 -11.13 -4.58 0.19
C THR A 107 -9.82 -5.07 -0.42
N VAL A 108 -9.43 -6.34 -0.19
CA VAL A 108 -8.24 -6.93 -0.80
C VAL A 108 -8.35 -6.91 -2.33
N ARG A 109 -9.50 -7.35 -2.89
CA ARG A 109 -9.71 -7.35 -4.35
C ARG A 109 -9.62 -5.94 -4.94
N GLU A 110 -10.29 -4.97 -4.34
CA GLU A 110 -10.26 -3.57 -4.79
C GLU A 110 -8.84 -3.00 -4.76
N LEU A 111 -8.08 -3.26 -3.68
CA LEU A 111 -6.70 -2.82 -3.56
C LEU A 111 -5.76 -3.53 -4.56
N GLU A 112 -6.00 -4.81 -4.87
CA GLU A 112 -5.24 -5.53 -5.88
C GLU A 112 -5.51 -5.02 -7.30
N GLU A 113 -6.77 -4.66 -7.61
CA GLU A 113 -7.13 -4.06 -8.90
C GLU A 113 -6.48 -2.68 -9.07
N LEU A 114 -6.55 -1.84 -8.03
CA LEU A 114 -5.87 -0.54 -8.01
C LEU A 114 -4.34 -0.66 -8.15
N ALA A 115 -3.75 -1.69 -7.52
CA ALA A 115 -2.33 -1.99 -7.63
C ALA A 115 -1.94 -2.50 -9.03
N LYS A 116 -2.85 -3.14 -9.76
CA LYS A 116 -2.63 -3.60 -11.15
C LYS A 116 -2.87 -2.51 -12.20
N GLY A 117 -3.50 -1.39 -11.82
CA GLY A 117 -3.74 -0.26 -12.73
C GLY A 117 -4.81 -0.53 -13.78
N LYS A 118 -5.82 -1.33 -13.43
CA LYS A 118 -7.05 -1.48 -14.23
C LYS A 118 -8.15 -0.57 -13.69
#